data_AF-A0A449BBU5-F1
#
_entry.id   AF-A0A449BBU5-F1
#
_cell.length_a   1.000
_cell.length_b   1.000
_cell.length_c   1.000
_cell.angle_alpha   90.00
_cell.angle_beta   90.00
_cell.angle_gamma   90.00
#
_symmetry.space_group_name_H-M   'P 1'
#
loop_
_entity.id
_entity.type
_entity.pdbx_description
1 polymer ?
#
loop_
_entity_poly.entity_id
_entity_poly.type
_entity_poly.pdbx_seq_one_letter_code
_entity_poly.pdbx_strand_id
1 'polypeptide(L)'
;MRKFDQSREIALFIEKLREYRNISQEEFLDDIVSMRQYRRYMNGDSTLSYVILDKLAIKLGFDAEFIIMELETEKIKQTQAVVNLYNAVATGNIDKSVELFMQINEKHLISENDRLLFSHAKYFFD
;
A
#
# COMPACT_ATOMS: atom_id res chain seq x y z
N MET A 1 11.89 17.86 1.12
CA MET A 1 10.78 16.95 0.82
C MET A 1 10.55 16.97 -0.69
N ARG A 2 10.90 15.90 -1.43
CA ARG A 2 10.58 15.84 -2.88
C ARG A 2 9.06 15.68 -2.99
N LYS A 3 8.38 16.71 -3.46
CA LYS A 3 6.91 16.84 -3.50
C LYS A 3 6.17 15.77 -4.35
N PHE A 4 6.87 14.79 -4.93
CA PHE A 4 6.32 13.82 -5.90
C PHE A 4 6.98 12.43 -5.85
N ASP A 5 7.61 12.04 -4.75
CA ASP A 5 8.26 10.72 -4.67
C ASP A 5 7.26 9.63 -4.23
N GLN A 6 6.79 8.82 -5.19
CA GLN A 6 5.85 7.71 -4.95
C GLN A 6 6.56 6.37 -4.66
N SER A 7 7.88 6.36 -4.47
CA SER A 7 8.67 5.13 -4.32
C SER A 7 8.16 4.22 -3.22
N ARG A 8 7.73 4.81 -2.11
CA ARG A 8 7.15 4.07 -0.98
C ARG A 8 5.81 3.45 -1.32
N GLU A 9 4.93 4.21 -1.96
CA GLU A 9 3.61 3.74 -2.38
C GLU A 9 3.74 2.56 -3.36
N ILE A 10 4.62 2.72 -4.35
CA ILE A 10 4.97 1.67 -5.32
C ILE A 10 5.51 0.43 -4.61
N ALA A 11 6.48 0.59 -3.69
CA ALA A 11 7.08 -0.54 -2.98
C ALA A 11 6.05 -1.29 -2.12
N LEU A 12 5.17 -0.58 -1.42
CA LEU A 12 4.10 -1.20 -0.62
C LEU A 12 3.08 -1.94 -1.50
N PHE A 13 2.73 -1.38 -2.64
CA PHE A 13 1.79 -2.00 -3.56
C PHE A 13 2.37 -3.26 -4.23
N ILE A 14 3.63 -3.20 -4.68
CA ILE A 14 4.36 -4.38 -5.18
C ILE A 14 4.47 -5.45 -4.10
N GLU A 15 4.74 -5.07 -2.86
CA GLU A 15 4.81 -6.01 -1.74
C GLU A 15 3.47 -6.73 -1.52
N LYS A 16 2.35 -6.00 -1.60
CA LYS A 16 1.00 -6.57 -1.55
C LYS A 16 0.78 -7.59 -2.67
N LEU A 17 1.16 -7.25 -3.91
CA LEU A 17 1.04 -8.16 -5.06
C LEU A 17 1.93 -9.41 -4.92
N ARG A 18 3.15 -9.24 -4.40
CA ARG A 18 4.06 -10.35 -4.08
C ARG A 18 3.42 -11.30 -3.06
N GLU A 19 2.86 -10.77 -1.98
CA GLU A 19 2.16 -11.56 -0.96
C GLU A 19 1.01 -12.36 -1.57
N TYR A 20 0.21 -11.77 -2.46
CA TYR A 20 -0.88 -12.49 -3.13
C TYR A 20 -0.43 -13.61 -4.06
N ARG A 21 0.78 -13.52 -4.61
CA ARG A 21 1.38 -14.58 -5.42
C ARG A 21 2.15 -15.61 -4.60
N ASN A 22 2.21 -15.47 -3.27
CA ASN A 22 2.97 -16.34 -2.37
C ASN A 22 4.45 -16.48 -2.75
N ILE A 23 5.05 -15.45 -3.36
CA ILE A 23 6.47 -15.43 -3.73
C ILE A 23 7.28 -14.94 -2.53
N SER A 24 8.35 -15.62 -2.13
CA SER A 24 9.17 -15.14 -0.99
C SER A 24 9.86 -13.81 -1.33
N GLN A 25 10.17 -12.96 -0.32
CA GLN A 25 10.93 -11.74 -0.59
C GLN A 25 12.33 -12.05 -1.13
N GLU A 26 12.95 -13.16 -0.72
CA GLU A 26 14.27 -13.57 -1.24
C GLU A 26 14.20 -13.86 -2.74
N GLU A 27 13.28 -14.72 -3.16
CA GLU A 27 13.04 -15.06 -4.57
C GLU A 27 12.62 -13.85 -5.42
N PHE A 28 11.81 -12.97 -4.83
CA PHE A 28 11.28 -11.80 -5.51
C PHE A 28 12.37 -10.78 -5.83
N LEU A 29 13.31 -10.58 -4.92
CA LEU A 29 14.36 -9.55 -5.01
C LEU A 29 15.66 -10.06 -5.65
N ASP A 30 15.75 -11.37 -5.85
CA ASP A 30 16.90 -12.05 -6.44
C ASP A 30 17.35 -11.39 -7.75
N ASP A 31 18.66 -11.10 -7.84
CA ASP A 31 19.32 -10.36 -8.93
C ASP A 31 18.76 -8.97 -9.28
N ILE A 32 17.95 -8.37 -8.40
CA ILE A 32 17.36 -7.04 -8.61
C ILE A 32 17.88 -6.02 -7.59
N VAL A 33 17.62 -6.24 -6.31
CA VAL A 33 18.04 -5.35 -5.21
C VAL A 33 18.25 -6.12 -3.91
N SER A 34 19.11 -5.62 -3.04
CA SER A 34 19.24 -6.20 -1.70
C SER A 34 17.95 -6.04 -0.87
N MET A 35 17.69 -6.99 0.02
CA MET A 35 16.61 -6.93 1.01
C MET A 35 16.62 -5.62 1.81
N ARG A 36 17.82 -5.14 2.20
CA ARG A 36 17.97 -3.87 2.93
C ARG A 36 17.50 -2.68 2.09
N GLN A 37 17.87 -2.65 0.81
CA GLN A 37 17.47 -1.56 -0.09
C GLN A 37 15.96 -1.59 -0.36
N TYR A 38 15.38 -2.78 -0.50
CA TYR A 38 13.93 -2.92 -0.65
C TYR A 38 13.15 -2.41 0.57
N ARG A 39 13.62 -2.72 1.79
CA ARG A 39 13.06 -2.14 3.04
C ARG A 39 13.15 -0.62 3.07
N ARG A 40 14.25 -0.02 2.59
CA ARG A 40 14.37 1.43 2.49
C ARG A 40 13.33 2.03 1.54
N TYR A 41 12.99 1.37 0.44
CA TYR A 41 11.89 1.82 -0.42
C TYR A 41 10.56 1.78 0.31
N MET A 42 10.23 0.67 1.00
CA MET A 42 8.99 0.56 1.78
C MET A 42 8.87 1.57 2.93
N ASN A 43 10.01 2.02 3.47
CA ASN A 43 10.05 3.06 4.51
C ASN A 43 10.01 4.49 3.94
N GLY A 44 10.28 4.67 2.64
CA GLY A 44 10.45 6.00 2.04
C GLY A 44 11.83 6.61 2.27
N ASP A 45 12.80 5.82 2.72
CA ASP A 45 14.19 6.24 2.98
C ASP A 45 15.06 6.29 1.71
N SER A 46 14.50 5.91 0.57
CA SER A 46 15.18 5.87 -0.73
C SER A 46 14.19 6.00 -1.88
N THR A 47 14.63 6.65 -2.95
CA THR A 47 13.89 6.68 -4.22
C THR A 47 14.11 5.38 -5.00
N LEU A 48 13.03 4.78 -5.49
CA LEU A 48 12.98 3.62 -6.36
C LEU A 48 13.05 4.10 -7.82
N SER A 49 14.02 3.60 -8.57
CA SER A 49 14.16 3.98 -9.98
C SER A 49 13.23 3.15 -10.86
N TYR A 50 12.87 3.70 -12.02
CA TYR A 50 12.05 2.99 -13.01
C TYR A 50 12.68 1.64 -13.43
N VAL A 51 14.01 1.58 -13.58
CA VAL A 51 14.72 0.34 -13.93
C VAL A 51 14.52 -0.76 -12.88
N ILE A 52 14.47 -0.40 -11.60
CA ILE A 52 14.18 -1.36 -10.52
C ILE A 52 12.69 -1.72 -10.51
N LEU A 53 11.80 -0.74 -10.71
CA LEU A 53 10.36 -0.98 -10.85
C LEU A 53 10.06 -2.02 -11.94
N ASP A 54 10.60 -1.80 -13.13
CA ASP A 54 10.39 -2.65 -14.30
C ASP A 54 10.80 -4.10 -14.03
N LYS A 55 11.99 -4.31 -13.46
CA LYS A 55 12.45 -5.65 -13.07
C LYS A 55 11.53 -6.33 -12.04
N LEU A 56 11.07 -5.58 -11.03
CA LEU A 56 10.17 -6.11 -10.00
C LEU A 56 8.77 -6.41 -10.59
N ALA A 57 8.27 -5.57 -11.49
CA ALA A 57 7.01 -5.80 -12.19
C ALA A 57 7.06 -7.07 -13.04
N ILE A 58 8.16 -7.30 -13.76
CA ILE A 58 8.37 -8.50 -14.58
C ILE A 58 8.33 -9.78 -13.73
N LYS A 59 8.93 -9.79 -12.52
CA LYS A 59 8.82 -10.91 -11.57
C LYS A 59 7.37 -11.19 -11.15
N LEU A 60 6.51 -10.16 -11.15
CA LEU A 60 5.07 -10.28 -10.93
C LEU A 60 4.30 -10.54 -12.23
N GLY A 61 4.93 -10.69 -13.38
CA GLY A 61 4.26 -10.91 -14.66
C GLY A 61 3.46 -9.71 -15.17
N PHE A 62 3.89 -8.50 -14.83
CA PHE A 62 3.32 -7.24 -15.30
C PHE A 62 4.41 -6.34 -15.89
N ASP A 63 4.02 -5.30 -16.63
CA ASP A 63 4.90 -4.18 -16.94
C ASP A 63 4.81 -3.10 -15.84
N ALA A 64 5.79 -2.19 -15.83
CA ALA A 64 5.85 -1.13 -14.82
C ALA A 64 4.67 -0.16 -14.91
N GLU A 65 4.21 0.14 -16.12
CA GLU A 65 3.08 1.03 -16.39
C GLU A 65 1.78 0.49 -15.79
N PHE A 66 1.51 -0.81 -15.92
CA PHE A 66 0.38 -1.48 -15.28
C PHE A 66 0.44 -1.35 -13.75
N ILE A 67 1.61 -1.56 -13.16
CA ILE A 67 1.79 -1.43 -11.69
C ILE A 67 1.47 0.00 -11.24
N ILE A 68 1.93 1.02 -11.96
CA ILE A 68 1.66 2.43 -11.64
C ILE A 68 0.16 2.73 -11.76
N MET A 69 -0.50 2.25 -12.82
CA MET A 69 -1.92 2.47 -13.04
C MET A 69 -2.79 1.78 -11.97
N GLU A 70 -2.48 0.52 -11.65
CA GLU A 70 -3.24 -0.22 -10.65
C GLU A 70 -3.00 0.32 -9.24
N LEU A 71 -1.79 0.83 -8.95
CA LEU A 71 -1.49 1.55 -7.72
C LEU A 71 -2.45 2.74 -7.50
N GLU A 72 -2.61 3.60 -8.51
CA GLU A 72 -3.51 4.76 -8.39
C GLU A 72 -4.97 4.34 -8.23
N THR A 73 -5.38 3.28 -8.94
CA THR A 73 -6.72 2.69 -8.80
C THR A 73 -6.96 2.16 -7.39
N GLU A 74 -5.98 1.45 -6.83
CA GLU A 74 -6.04 0.88 -5.49
C GLU A 74 -6.07 1.98 -4.41
N LYS A 75 -5.28 3.05 -4.56
CA LYS A 75 -5.31 4.21 -3.66
C LYS A 75 -6.70 4.82 -3.58
N ILE A 76 -7.36 5.05 -4.72
CA ILE A 76 -8.72 5.60 -4.75
C ILE A 76 -9.70 4.68 -4.01
N LYS A 77 -9.61 3.36 -4.23
CA LYS A 77 -10.46 2.38 -3.53
C LYS A 77 -10.23 2.41 -2.02
N GLN A 78 -8.97 2.43 -1.57
CA GLN A 78 -8.62 2.48 -0.15
C GLN A 78 -9.09 3.77 0.50
N THR A 79 -8.87 4.92 -0.13
CA THR A 79 -9.35 6.21 0.37
C THR A 79 -10.86 6.19 0.54
N GLN A 80 -11.61 5.68 -0.44
CA GLN A 80 -13.07 5.59 -0.33
C GLN A 80 -13.50 4.67 0.83
N ALA A 81 -12.83 3.54 1.03
CA ALA A 81 -13.11 2.63 2.12
C ALA A 81 -12.86 3.27 3.49
N VAL A 82 -11.71 3.94 3.66
CA VAL A 82 -11.34 4.60 4.92
C VAL A 82 -12.26 5.78 5.22
N VAL A 83 -12.62 6.59 4.22
CA VAL A 83 -13.59 7.69 4.40
C VAL A 83 -14.97 7.14 4.81
N ASN A 84 -15.41 6.04 4.20
CA ASN A 84 -16.68 5.40 4.57
C ASN A 84 -16.66 4.89 6.02
N LEU A 85 -15.55 4.29 6.45
CA LEU A 85 -15.34 3.86 7.83
C LEU A 85 -15.41 5.06 8.77
N TYR A 86 -14.64 6.12 8.48
CA TYR A 86 -14.59 7.31 9.32
C TYR A 86 -15.98 7.93 9.51
N ASN A 87 -16.76 8.02 8.43
CA ASN A 87 -18.13 8.53 8.49
C ASN A 87 -19.05 7.62 9.32
N ALA A 88 -18.91 6.29 9.21
CA ALA A 88 -19.70 5.36 10.02
C ALA A 88 -19.40 5.51 11.52
N VAL A 89 -18.12 5.66 11.87
CA VAL A 89 -17.66 5.91 13.24
C VAL A 89 -18.17 7.25 13.75
N ALA A 90 -17.98 8.33 12.98
CA ALA A 90 -18.39 9.69 13.37
C ALA A 90 -19.91 9.84 13.55
N THR A 91 -20.71 9.02 12.86
CA THR A 91 -22.17 9.01 12.97
C THR A 91 -22.70 8.02 14.02
N GLY A 92 -21.82 7.28 14.70
CA GLY A 92 -22.19 6.30 15.72
C GLY A 92 -22.84 5.03 15.16
N ASN A 93 -22.68 4.75 13.87
CA ASN A 93 -23.21 3.51 13.26
C ASN A 93 -22.27 2.34 13.57
N ILE A 94 -22.49 1.71 14.71
CA ILE A 94 -21.60 0.67 15.26
C ILE A 94 -21.50 -0.55 14.34
N ASP A 95 -22.64 -1.09 13.88
CA ASP A 95 -22.68 -2.30 13.05
C ASP A 95 -21.86 -2.10 11.75
N LYS A 96 -22.08 -0.98 11.07
CA LYS A 96 -21.35 -0.63 9.85
C LYS A 96 -19.86 -0.38 10.12
N SER A 97 -19.54 0.22 11.27
CA SER A 97 -18.14 0.47 11.65
C SER A 97 -17.38 -0.84 11.84
N VAL A 98 -17.96 -1.80 12.57
CA VAL A 98 -17.37 -3.13 12.78
C VAL A 98 -17.18 -3.86 11.46
N GLU A 99 -18.18 -3.83 10.57
CA GLU A 99 -18.09 -4.44 9.24
C GLU A 99 -16.90 -3.85 8.44
N LEU A 100 -16.79 -2.53 8.39
CA LEU A 100 -15.75 -1.85 7.63
C LEU A 100 -14.35 -2.04 8.23
N PHE A 101 -14.22 -2.13 9.57
CA PHE A 101 -12.96 -2.48 10.22
C PHE A 101 -12.47 -3.88 9.82
N MET A 102 -13.38 -4.84 9.62
CA MET A 102 -12.99 -6.20 9.17
C MET A 102 -12.56 -6.24 7.70
N GLN A 103 -13.05 -5.33 6.86
CA GLN A 103 -12.76 -5.29 5.43
C GLN A 103 -11.44 -4.59 5.09
N ILE A 104 -10.98 -3.67 5.94
CA ILE A 104 -9.78 -2.88 5.69
C ILE A 104 -8.56 -3.54 6.33
N ASN A 105 -7.59 -3.93 5.51
CA ASN A 105 -6.29 -4.40 6.00
C ASN A 105 -5.31 -3.23 6.16
N GLU A 106 -5.12 -2.77 7.39
CA GLU A 106 -4.24 -1.64 7.75
C GLU A 106 -2.81 -1.79 7.21
N LYS A 107 -2.26 -3.02 7.19
CA LYS A 107 -0.91 -3.30 6.69
C LYS A 107 -0.77 -2.97 5.20
N HIS A 108 -1.86 -3.09 4.45
CA HIS A 108 -1.89 -2.88 2.99
C HIS A 108 -2.34 -1.47 2.60
N LEU A 109 -2.60 -0.58 3.55
CA LEU A 109 -2.90 0.82 3.26
C LEU A 109 -1.66 1.51 2.68
N ILE A 110 -1.83 2.07 1.48
CA ILE A 110 -0.75 2.64 0.68
C ILE A 110 -0.47 4.09 1.09
N SER A 111 -1.52 4.91 1.14
CA SER A 111 -1.43 6.31 1.53
C SER A 111 -1.10 6.47 3.02
N GLU A 112 -0.31 7.48 3.35
CA GLU A 112 -0.07 7.87 4.75
C GLU A 112 -1.32 8.50 5.36
N ASN A 113 -2.04 9.33 4.59
CA ASN A 113 -3.27 9.96 5.05
C ASN A 113 -4.34 8.94 5.41
N ASP A 114 -4.51 7.90 4.57
CA ASP A 114 -5.49 6.85 4.82
C ASP A 114 -5.15 6.06 6.09
N ARG A 115 -3.86 5.83 6.36
CA ARG A 115 -3.42 5.22 7.62
C ARG A 115 -3.74 6.08 8.82
N LEU A 116 -3.39 7.38 8.78
CA LEU A 116 -3.68 8.30 9.86
C LEU A 116 -5.18 8.39 10.15
N LEU A 117 -6.00 8.46 9.09
CA LEU A 117 -7.45 8.53 9.21
C LEU A 117 -8.04 7.22 9.76
N PHE A 118 -7.53 6.07 9.33
CA PHE A 118 -7.91 4.76 9.86
C PHE A 118 -7.55 4.63 11.35
N SER A 119 -6.31 4.98 11.73
CA SER A 119 -5.87 4.94 13.13
C SER A 119 -6.69 5.88 14.01
N HIS A 120 -7.04 7.07 13.51
CA HIS A 120 -7.91 8.00 14.24
C HIS A 120 -9.33 7.46 14.38
N ALA A 121 -9.91 6.86 13.33
CA ALA A 121 -11.22 6.21 13.41
C ALA A 121 -11.25 5.10 14.46
N LYS A 122 -10.17 4.30 14.54
CA LYS A 122 -10.01 3.25 15.55
C LYS A 122 -9.99 3.82 16.97
N TYR A 123 -9.18 4.84 17.21
CA TYR A 123 -9.12 5.52 18.52
C TYR A 123 -10.45 6.15 18.94
N PHE A 124 -11.24 6.66 17.99
CA PHE A 124 -12.52 7.28 18.29
C PHE A 124 -13.67 6.28 18.49
N PHE A 125 -13.50 5.05 18.00
CA PHE A 125 -14.45 3.95 18.16
C PHE A 125 -14.24 3.16 19.46
N ASP A 126 -12.97 3.04 19.89
CA ASP A 126 -12.57 2.45 21.18
C ASP A 126 -13.04 3.31 22.38
#